data_AF-A0A526XTP0-F1
#
_entry.id   AF-A0A526XTP0-F1
#
_cell.length_a   1.000
_cell.length_b   1.000
_cell.length_c   1.000
_cell.angle_alpha   90.00
_cell.angle_beta   90.00
_cell.angle_gamma   90.00
#
_symmetry.space_group_name_H-M   'P 1'
#
loop_
_entity.id
_entity.type
_entity.pdbx_description
1 polymer ?
#
loop_
_entity_poly.entity_id
_entity_poly.type
_entity_poly.pdbx_seq_one_letter_code
_entity_poly.pdbx_strand_id
1 'polypeptide(L)'
;CQTEPEFDRLCALVAAIAGRARLPFQIGISQSNPRVARERLMRVSALRPAAVQFTLPDWWPPSDGEVMRFVGGLCETAPDMPLVLYNPPHAKRRLTLEGIARLRAAV
;
A
#
# COMPACT_ATOMS: atom_id res chain seq x y z
N CYS A 1 -5.15 -16.82 3.80
CA CYS A 1 -5.15 -15.39 3.40
C CYS A 1 -6.57 -14.90 3.32
N GLN A 2 -6.80 -13.64 3.71
CA GLN A 2 -8.05 -12.94 3.47
C GLN A 2 -8.35 -12.88 1.96
N THR A 3 -9.60 -13.17 1.58
CA THR A 3 -10.08 -13.05 0.19
C THR A 3 -10.37 -11.59 -0.17
N GLU A 4 -10.45 -11.26 -1.46
CA GLU A 4 -10.77 -9.88 -1.88
C GLU A 4 -12.16 -9.41 -1.41
N PRO A 5 -13.23 -10.23 -1.42
CA PRO A 5 -14.51 -9.82 -0.83
C PRO A 5 -14.44 -9.56 0.68
N GLU A 6 -13.67 -10.36 1.44
CA GLU A 6 -13.46 -10.11 2.86
C GLU A 6 -12.66 -8.82 3.10
N PHE A 7 -11.65 -8.56 2.26
CA PHE A 7 -10.88 -7.32 2.27
C PHE A 7 -11.78 -6.11 2.04
N ASP A 8 -12.59 -6.13 0.98
CA ASP A 8 -13.48 -5.03 0.63
C ASP A 8 -14.50 -4.78 1.74
N ARG A 9 -15.10 -5.84 2.31
CA ARG A 9 -16.06 -5.74 3.41
C ARG A 9 -15.44 -5.12 4.66
N LEU A 10 -14.23 -5.53 5.02
CA LEU A 10 -13.52 -4.99 6.19
C LEU A 10 -13.12 -3.54 5.99
N CYS A 11 -12.62 -3.18 4.80
CA CYS A 11 -12.26 -1.80 4.47
C CYS A 11 -13.48 -0.87 4.52
N ALA A 12 -14.62 -1.29 3.94
CA ALA A 12 -15.87 -0.54 3.98
C ALA A 12 -16.37 -0.35 5.41
N LEU A 13 -16.28 -1.38 6.26
CA LEU A 13 -16.68 -1.31 7.66
C LEU A 13 -15.84 -0.27 8.44
N VAL A 14 -14.50 -0.31 8.27
CA VAL A 14 -13.61 0.65 8.93
C VAL A 14 -13.90 2.07 8.44
N ALA A 15 -14.04 2.28 7.13
CA ALA A 15 -14.34 3.60 6.57
C ALA A 15 -15.66 4.16 7.11
N ALA A 16 -16.70 3.33 7.21
CA ALA A 16 -18.00 3.75 7.74
C ALA A 16 -17.97 4.07 9.24
N ILE A 17 -17.20 3.33 10.04
CA ILE A 17 -17.05 3.61 11.48
C ILE A 17 -16.20 4.87 11.69
N ALA A 18 -15.04 4.96 11.04
CA ALA A 18 -14.13 6.09 11.14
C ALA A 18 -14.78 7.38 10.64
N GLY A 19 -15.54 7.33 9.54
CA GLY A 19 -16.30 8.46 9.00
C GLY A 19 -17.36 8.98 9.98
N ARG A 20 -18.13 8.08 10.62
CA ARG A 20 -19.09 8.46 11.67
C ARG A 20 -18.42 9.08 12.88
N ALA A 21 -17.25 8.58 13.27
CA ALA A 21 -16.45 9.11 14.36
C ALA A 21 -15.62 10.35 13.97
N ARG A 22 -15.59 10.74 12.68
CA ARG A 22 -14.74 11.79 12.11
C ARG A 22 -13.25 11.59 12.43
N LEU A 23 -12.80 10.34 12.47
CA LEU A 23 -11.40 9.99 12.71
C LEU A 23 -10.68 9.71 11.39
N PRO A 24 -9.42 10.18 11.23
CA PRO A 24 -8.59 9.73 10.12
C PRO A 24 -8.29 8.24 10.26
N PHE A 25 -8.20 7.54 9.13
CA PHE A 25 -7.92 6.11 9.11
C PHE A 25 -6.95 5.75 7.97
N GLN A 26 -6.26 4.63 8.13
CA GLN A 26 -5.32 4.09 7.17
C GLN A 26 -5.76 2.68 6.77
N ILE A 27 -5.59 2.32 5.49
CA ILE A 27 -5.87 0.97 4.99
C ILE A 27 -4.56 0.34 4.48
N GLY A 28 -4.30 -0.91 4.87
CA GLY A 28 -3.17 -1.69 4.33
C GLY A 28 -3.57 -2.48 3.09
N ILE A 29 -2.83 -2.37 1.98
CA ILE A 29 -3.09 -3.07 0.72
C ILE A 29 -2.12 -4.22 0.43
N SER A 30 -1.19 -4.49 1.35
CA SER A 30 -0.14 -5.50 1.19
C SER A 30 -0.66 -6.86 0.75
N GLN A 31 -0.06 -7.39 -0.30
CA GLN A 31 -0.36 -8.71 -0.85
C GLN A 31 0.88 -9.20 -1.62
N SER A 32 1.14 -10.51 -1.59
CA SER A 32 2.34 -11.10 -2.20
C SER A 32 2.43 -10.89 -3.72
N ASN A 33 1.30 -10.82 -4.41
CA ASN A 33 1.17 -10.43 -5.81
C ASN A 33 0.97 -8.91 -5.92
N PRO A 34 1.93 -8.18 -6.54
CA PRO A 34 1.86 -6.73 -6.66
C PRO A 34 0.66 -6.24 -7.48
N ARG A 35 0.10 -7.07 -8.38
CA ARG A 35 -1.10 -6.73 -9.15
C ARG A 35 -2.33 -6.63 -8.25
N VAL A 36 -2.48 -7.57 -7.31
CA VAL A 36 -3.59 -7.56 -6.36
C VAL A 36 -3.46 -6.37 -5.40
N ALA A 37 -2.24 -6.05 -4.94
CA ALA A 37 -2.02 -4.84 -4.14
C ALA A 37 -2.45 -3.56 -4.88
N ARG A 38 -2.13 -3.45 -6.19
CA ARG A 38 -2.57 -2.34 -7.04
C ARG A 38 -4.10 -2.32 -7.22
N GLU A 39 -4.74 -3.46 -7.42
CA GLU A 39 -6.20 -3.55 -7.51
C GLU A 39 -6.87 -3.15 -6.19
N ARG A 40 -6.31 -3.58 -5.06
CA ARG A 40 -6.76 -3.15 -3.73
C ARG A 40 -6.65 -1.64 -3.57
N LEU A 41 -5.53 -1.03 -4.00
CA LEU A 41 -5.36 0.43 -3.99
C LEU A 41 -6.49 1.13 -4.77
N MET A 42 -6.80 0.68 -5.98
CA MET A 42 -7.91 1.25 -6.77
C MET A 42 -9.23 1.23 -6.01
N ARG A 43 -9.57 0.08 -5.38
CA ARG A 43 -10.83 -0.08 -4.66
C ARG A 43 -10.88 0.77 -3.39
N VAL A 44 -9.80 0.81 -2.60
CA VAL A 44 -9.81 1.52 -1.30
C VAL A 44 -9.64 3.03 -1.44
N SER A 45 -9.08 3.52 -2.55
CA SER A 45 -8.99 4.96 -2.82
C SER A 45 -10.35 5.66 -2.81
N ALA A 46 -11.41 4.97 -3.27
CA ALA A 46 -12.78 5.49 -3.23
C ALA A 46 -13.32 5.68 -1.80
N LEU A 47 -12.74 4.98 -0.81
CA LEU A 47 -13.12 5.10 0.60
C LEU A 47 -12.50 6.34 1.27
N ARG A 48 -11.58 7.05 0.58
CA ARG A 48 -10.89 8.25 1.07
C ARG A 48 -10.21 8.07 2.44
N PRO A 49 -9.37 7.03 2.62
CA PRO A 49 -8.50 6.98 3.80
C PRO A 49 -7.55 8.18 3.83
N ALA A 50 -7.04 8.52 5.00
CA ALA A 50 -6.01 9.55 5.15
C ALA A 50 -4.66 9.09 4.57
N ALA A 51 -4.43 7.78 4.52
CA ALA A 51 -3.28 7.17 3.87
C ALA A 51 -3.53 5.69 3.53
N VAL A 52 -2.76 5.16 2.59
CA VAL A 52 -2.73 3.73 2.27
C VAL A 52 -1.33 3.17 2.54
N GLN A 53 -1.26 2.09 3.31
CA GLN A 53 0.00 1.42 3.63
C GLN A 53 0.26 0.25 2.69
N PHE A 54 1.50 0.13 2.21
CA PHE A 54 1.96 -1.00 1.42
C PHE A 54 3.29 -1.55 1.94
N THR A 55 3.57 -2.81 1.61
CA THR A 55 4.88 -3.43 1.79
C THR A 55 5.46 -3.76 0.43
N LEU A 56 6.79 -3.86 0.34
CA LEU A 56 7.39 -4.52 -0.80
C LEU A 56 6.97 -6.00 -0.85
N PRO A 57 6.95 -6.62 -2.05
CA PRO A 57 6.66 -8.04 -2.21
C PRO A 57 7.45 -8.92 -1.23
N ASP A 58 6.77 -9.90 -0.63
CA ASP A 58 7.24 -10.68 0.52
C ASP A 58 7.60 -12.14 0.20
N TRP A 59 7.27 -12.62 -1.00
CA TRP A 59 7.60 -13.97 -1.46
C TRP A 59 9.02 -14.07 -2.03
N TRP A 60 9.55 -12.97 -2.58
CA TRP A 60 10.90 -12.87 -3.17
C TRP A 60 11.46 -11.46 -2.96
N PRO A 61 12.77 -11.29 -2.68
CA PRO A 61 13.39 -9.97 -2.59
C PRO A 61 13.44 -9.27 -3.97
N PRO A 62 12.62 -8.23 -4.22
CA PRO A 62 12.69 -7.49 -5.47
C PRO A 62 14.05 -6.78 -5.64
N SER A 63 14.50 -6.71 -6.88
CA SER A 63 15.57 -5.81 -7.33
C SER A 63 15.16 -4.35 -7.24
N ASP A 64 16.12 -3.42 -7.30
CA ASP A 64 15.82 -1.99 -7.26
C ASP A 64 14.88 -1.55 -8.39
N GLY A 65 15.08 -2.07 -9.61
CA GLY A 65 14.19 -1.79 -10.74
C GLY A 65 12.76 -2.30 -10.54
N GLU A 66 12.58 -3.43 -9.87
CA GLU A 66 11.25 -3.95 -9.53
C GLU A 66 10.58 -3.14 -8.42
N VAL A 67 11.34 -2.69 -7.42
CA VAL A 67 10.84 -1.77 -6.40
C VAL A 67 10.33 -0.48 -7.05
N MET A 68 11.14 0.12 -7.95
CA MET A 68 10.76 1.35 -8.65
C MET A 68 9.50 1.17 -9.49
N ARG A 69 9.42 0.10 -10.29
CA ARG A 69 8.22 -0.18 -11.10
C ARG A 69 6.98 -0.44 -10.26
N PHE A 70 7.13 -1.16 -9.14
CA PHE A 70 6.01 -1.46 -8.27
C PHE A 70 5.48 -0.20 -7.59
N VAL A 71 6.36 0.57 -6.95
CA VAL A 71 5.96 1.77 -6.22
C VAL A 71 5.47 2.87 -7.16
N GLY A 72 6.15 3.08 -8.30
CA GLY A 72 5.69 4.01 -9.33
C GLY A 72 4.30 3.63 -9.84
N GLY A 73 4.05 2.34 -10.08
CA GLY A 73 2.72 1.85 -10.46
C GLY A 73 1.65 2.07 -9.39
N LEU A 74 1.99 2.08 -8.09
CA LEU A 74 1.07 2.46 -7.03
C LEU A 74 0.77 3.96 -7.07
N CYS A 75 1.81 4.81 -7.19
CA CYS A 75 1.65 6.26 -7.32
C CYS A 75 0.77 6.63 -8.52
N GLU A 76 1.00 6.02 -9.69
CA GLU A 76 0.18 6.22 -10.90
C GLU A 76 -1.29 5.82 -10.69
N THR A 77 -1.54 4.79 -9.87
CA THR A 77 -2.88 4.25 -9.65
C THR A 77 -3.74 5.15 -8.78
N ALA A 78 -3.12 5.87 -7.84
CA ALA A 78 -3.81 6.81 -6.96
C ALA A 78 -2.91 8.03 -6.71
N PRO A 79 -2.80 8.97 -7.68
CA PRO A 79 -1.83 10.07 -7.62
C PRO A 79 -1.97 10.97 -6.38
N ASP A 80 -3.21 11.16 -5.91
CA ASP A 80 -3.51 12.04 -4.77
C ASP A 80 -3.54 11.30 -3.42
N MET A 81 -3.30 9.98 -3.39
CA MET A 81 -3.39 9.17 -2.18
C MET A 81 -2.05 9.12 -1.45
N PRO A 82 -1.96 9.57 -0.19
CA PRO A 82 -0.74 9.40 0.60
C PRO A 82 -0.41 7.92 0.78
N LEU A 83 0.74 7.49 0.26
CA LEU A 83 1.23 6.11 0.38
C LEU A 83 2.28 6.00 1.50
N VAL A 84 2.11 5.02 2.38
CA VAL A 84 2.98 4.75 3.52
C VAL A 84 3.72 3.43 3.29
N LEU A 85 5.04 3.51 3.16
CA LEU A 85 5.89 2.32 3.08
C LEU A 85 6.02 1.68 4.46
N TYR A 86 5.53 0.45 4.60
CA TYR A 86 5.85 -0.43 5.72
C TYR A 86 7.10 -1.26 5.38
N ASN A 87 8.22 -0.97 6.07
CA ASN A 87 9.53 -1.58 5.84
C ASN A 87 10.02 -2.35 7.08
N PRO A 88 9.36 -3.47 7.45
CA PRO A 88 9.69 -4.21 8.66
C PRO A 88 11.06 -4.89 8.61
N PRO A 89 11.66 -5.24 9.78
CA PRO A 89 12.97 -5.90 9.83
C PRO A 89 13.05 -7.22 9.06
N HIS A 90 11.91 -7.92 8.92
CA HIS A 90 11.80 -9.21 8.23
C HIS A 90 11.33 -9.09 6.76
N ALA A 91 11.24 -7.88 6.20
CA ALA A 91 10.99 -7.69 4.78
C ALA A 91 12.07 -8.40 3.95
N LYS A 92 11.66 -9.14 2.90
CA LYS A 92 12.63 -9.83 2.02
C LYS A 92 13.60 -8.87 1.38
N ARG A 93 13.10 -7.69 1.01
CA ARG A 93 13.91 -6.52 0.65
C ARG A 93 13.68 -5.43 1.69
N ARG A 94 14.58 -5.32 2.65
CA ARG A 94 14.59 -4.19 3.59
C ARG A 94 15.32 -3.01 2.93
N LEU A 95 14.64 -1.88 2.78
CA LEU A 95 15.27 -0.66 2.28
C LEU A 95 16.09 0.02 3.40
N THR A 96 17.27 0.52 3.05
CA THR A 96 18.03 1.44 3.92
C THR A 96 17.37 2.82 3.92
N LEU A 97 17.76 3.71 4.84
CA LEU A 97 17.28 5.10 4.84
C LEU A 97 17.61 5.80 3.51
N GLU A 98 18.82 5.58 2.98
CA GLU A 98 19.22 6.07 1.67
C GLU A 98 18.36 5.47 0.54
N GLY A 99 18.03 4.18 0.61
CA GLY A 99 17.13 3.52 -0.33
C GLY A 99 15.73 4.14 -0.32
N ILE A 100 15.18 4.44 0.87
CA ILE A 100 13.90 5.12 1.03
C ILE A 100 13.97 6.54 0.46
N ALA A 101 15.04 7.28 0.72
CA ALA A 101 15.23 8.63 0.20
C ALA A 101 15.29 8.65 -1.34
N ARG A 102 16.04 7.70 -1.94
CA ARG A 102 16.11 7.54 -3.40
C ARG A 102 14.77 7.18 -4.00
N LEU A 103 14.04 6.26 -3.38
CA LEU A 103 12.69 5.89 -3.81
C LEU A 103 11.77 7.12 -3.81
N ARG A 104 11.70 7.85 -2.68
CA ARG A 104 10.88 9.07 -2.54
C ARG A 104 11.23 10.15 -3.56
N ALA A 105 12.49 10.29 -3.96
CA ALA A 105 12.90 11.30 -4.92
C ALA A 105 12.49 10.97 -6.37
N ALA A 106 12.17 9.70 -6.64
CA ALA A 106 11.99 9.20 -7.99
C ALA A 106 10.55 8.79 -8.32
N VAL A 107 9.63 8.82 -7.34
CA VAL A 107 8.19 8.56 -7.53
C VAL A 107 7.33 9.66 -6.94
#